data_AF-A0A1V1P0F8-F1
#
_entry.id   AF-A0A1V1P0F8-F1
#
_cell.length_a   1.000
_cell.length_b   1.000
_cell.length_c   1.000
_cell.angle_alpha   90.00
_cell.angle_beta   90.00
_cell.angle_gamma   90.00
#
_symmetry.space_group_name_H-M   'P 1'
#
loop_
_entity.id
_entity.type
_entity.pdbx_description
1 polymer ?
#
loop_
_entity_poly.entity_id
_entity_poly.type
_entity_poly.pdbx_seq_one_letter_code
_entity_poly.pdbx_strand_id
1 'polypeptide(L)'
;MITSEKITDESIQSSDLAPGSIDYTRLSDAIITTSKLVGSGGTSITNGTVNQILSSNGDGTFSWVEISSDLDNGSITSSKLASSGNTAMTSGVGGQSLVSNGDGTFSWANISASSTIPDGSITEQKLSLTHLTASTLTLSQSLTANTVQVNNDLNINNTSLTSLATQNRTVTFTDASGIVVISADGKISTSELNDNAVTSEKIADGTISYTQIADNAITTNKIADNAITTSKIEGSSNTNQVLVTDSFGNS
;
A
#
# COMPACT_ATOMS: atom_id res chain seq x y z
N MET A 1 60.17 21.03 -61.94
CA MET A 1 59.26 20.27 -61.08
C MET A 1 59.95 20.01 -59.76
N ILE A 2 59.29 20.30 -58.63
CA ILE A 2 59.72 19.83 -57.31
C ILE A 2 59.18 18.41 -57.16
N THR A 3 60.08 17.46 -56.95
CA THR A 3 59.75 16.06 -56.66
C THR A 3 59.80 15.84 -55.16
N SER A 4 59.16 14.79 -54.64
CA SER A 4 59.18 14.45 -53.21
C SER A 4 60.58 14.25 -52.64
N GLU A 5 61.55 13.84 -53.46
CA GLU A 5 62.97 13.73 -53.07
C GLU A 5 63.69 15.07 -52.84
N LYS A 6 63.09 16.20 -53.26
CA LYS A 6 63.67 17.54 -53.11
C LYS A 6 63.12 18.33 -51.92
N ILE A 7 62.24 17.72 -51.13
CA ILE A 7 61.69 18.28 -49.90
C ILE A 7 62.12 17.35 -48.77
N THR A 8 62.99 17.82 -47.87
CA THR A 8 63.39 17.07 -46.68
C THR A 8 62.43 17.33 -45.52
N ASP A 9 62.39 16.46 -44.51
CA ASP A 9 61.60 16.71 -43.31
C ASP A 9 61.94 18.09 -42.71
N GLU A 10 60.90 18.79 -42.23
CA GLU A 10 60.96 20.14 -41.65
C GLU A 10 61.44 21.27 -42.60
N SER A 11 61.70 20.99 -43.88
CA SER A 11 62.17 22.02 -44.83
C SER A 11 61.11 23.03 -45.26
N ILE A 12 59.84 22.78 -44.94
CA ILE A 12 58.73 23.72 -45.15
C ILE A 12 58.23 24.17 -43.77
N GLN A 13 58.43 25.44 -43.48
CA GLN A 13 57.98 26.09 -42.26
C GLN A 13 56.63 26.81 -42.49
N SER A 14 55.95 27.19 -41.42
CA SER A 14 54.66 27.90 -41.53
C SER A 14 54.75 29.22 -42.30
N SER A 15 55.92 29.86 -42.31
CA SER A 15 56.20 31.07 -43.09
C SER A 15 56.29 30.83 -44.60
N ASP A 16 56.58 29.59 -45.02
CA ASP A 16 56.70 29.22 -46.44
C ASP A 16 55.33 28.92 -47.07
N LEU A 17 54.28 28.89 -46.25
CA LEU A 17 52.90 28.67 -46.66
C LEU A 17 52.12 29.96 -46.51
N ALA A 18 51.66 30.51 -47.64
CA ALA A 18 50.77 31.66 -47.62
C ALA A 18 49.43 31.29 -46.97
N PRO A 19 48.75 32.19 -46.24
CA PRO A 19 47.43 31.92 -45.70
C PRO A 19 46.46 31.39 -46.78
N GLY A 20 45.83 30.24 -46.53
CA GLY A 20 44.93 29.60 -47.48
C GLY A 20 45.59 28.79 -48.60
N SER A 21 46.94 28.67 -48.63
CA SER A 21 47.64 27.88 -49.66
C SER A 21 47.37 26.36 -49.56
N ILE A 22 46.91 25.90 -48.39
CA ILE A 22 46.37 24.57 -48.15
C ILE A 22 44.95 24.77 -47.65
N ASP A 23 43.96 24.50 -48.50
CA ASP A 23 42.55 24.48 -48.14
C ASP A 23 41.96 23.08 -48.32
N TYR A 24 40.74 22.88 -47.82
CA TYR A 24 40.05 21.59 -47.87
C TYR A 24 39.71 21.11 -49.29
N THR A 25 39.75 22.00 -50.29
CA THR A 25 39.50 21.66 -51.70
C THR A 25 40.75 21.15 -52.41
N ARG A 26 41.94 21.37 -51.82
CA ARG A 26 43.24 20.94 -52.34
C ARG A 26 43.75 19.63 -51.71
N LEU A 27 42.99 19.06 -50.78
CA LEU A 27 43.24 17.75 -50.19
C LEU A 27 42.32 16.73 -50.87
N SER A 28 42.88 15.69 -51.50
CA SER A 28 42.05 14.59 -52.01
C SER A 28 41.53 13.73 -50.86
N ASP A 29 40.42 13.02 -51.10
CA ASP A 29 39.87 12.06 -50.16
C ASP A 29 40.95 11.08 -49.66
N ALA A 30 40.87 10.74 -48.37
CA ALA A 30 41.76 9.82 -47.66
C ALA A 30 43.25 10.24 -47.51
N ILE A 31 43.66 11.47 -47.85
CA ILE A 31 45.03 11.94 -47.54
C ILE A 31 45.30 12.01 -46.04
N ILE A 32 44.31 12.43 -45.24
CA ILE A 32 44.43 12.52 -43.78
C ILE A 32 43.85 11.25 -43.15
N THR A 33 44.73 10.32 -42.78
CA THR A 33 44.39 9.11 -42.03
C THR A 33 44.58 9.34 -40.53
N THR A 34 43.95 8.54 -39.67
CA THR A 34 44.14 8.61 -38.20
C THR A 34 45.60 8.50 -37.79
N SER A 35 46.41 7.74 -38.53
CA SER A 35 47.87 7.66 -38.35
C SER A 35 48.62 8.98 -38.58
N LYS A 36 48.03 9.92 -39.32
CA LYS A 36 48.58 11.26 -39.62
C LYS A 36 48.03 12.34 -38.69
N LEU A 37 47.06 12.02 -37.84
CA LEU A 37 46.56 12.91 -36.79
C LEU A 37 47.32 12.60 -35.49
N VAL A 38 47.85 13.64 -34.84
CA VAL A 38 48.59 13.49 -33.59
C VAL A 38 47.60 13.47 -32.43
N GLY A 39 47.58 12.38 -31.68
CA GLY A 39 46.86 12.25 -30.42
C GLY A 39 47.52 13.07 -29.31
N SER A 40 46.76 13.39 -28.26
CA SER A 40 47.30 14.02 -27.04
C SER A 40 48.51 13.23 -26.52
N GLY A 41 49.65 13.90 -26.37
CA GLY A 41 50.92 13.26 -25.95
C GLY A 41 51.87 12.89 -27.09
N GLY A 42 51.58 13.30 -28.34
CA GLY A 42 52.52 13.18 -29.46
C GLY A 42 52.53 11.82 -30.17
N THR A 43 51.61 10.92 -29.83
CA THR A 43 51.46 9.60 -30.45
C THR A 43 50.36 9.59 -31.51
N SER A 44 50.36 8.65 -32.45
CA SER A 44 49.26 8.51 -33.41
C SER A 44 47.94 8.21 -32.70
N ILE A 45 46.87 8.91 -33.07
CA ILE A 45 45.54 8.62 -32.52
C ILE A 45 44.98 7.32 -33.11
N THR A 46 44.50 6.42 -32.25
CA THR A 46 43.82 5.18 -32.67
C THR A 46 42.35 5.45 -33.02
N ASN A 47 41.68 4.48 -33.65
CA ASN A 47 40.24 4.55 -33.86
C ASN A 47 39.49 4.69 -32.52
N GLY A 48 38.49 5.55 -32.48
CA GLY A 48 37.62 5.74 -31.31
C GLY A 48 36.67 4.57 -31.12
N THR A 49 36.09 4.46 -29.92
CA THR A 49 35.02 3.51 -29.65
C THR A 49 33.65 4.11 -29.94
N VAL A 50 32.60 3.28 -29.88
CA VAL A 50 31.22 3.75 -29.88
C VAL A 50 31.02 4.77 -28.76
N ASN A 51 30.22 5.81 -29.01
CA ASN A 51 29.94 6.94 -28.11
C ASN A 51 31.11 7.91 -27.86
N GLN A 52 32.12 7.92 -28.72
CA GLN A 52 33.17 8.94 -28.68
C GLN A 52 33.14 9.83 -29.92
N ILE A 53 33.39 11.12 -29.72
CA ILE A 53 33.70 12.08 -30.80
C ILE A 53 35.16 12.48 -30.74
N LEU A 54 35.77 12.70 -31.90
CA LEU A 54 37.11 13.22 -31.99
C LEU A 54 37.06 14.74 -31.79
N SER A 55 37.73 15.25 -30.76
CA SER A 55 37.83 16.67 -30.45
C SER A 55 39.27 17.16 -30.65
N SER A 56 39.44 18.39 -31.13
CA SER A 56 40.75 19.06 -31.15
C SER A 56 41.08 19.61 -29.76
N ASN A 57 42.37 19.56 -29.40
CA ASN A 57 42.89 20.12 -28.14
C ASN A 57 43.37 21.58 -28.29
N GLY A 58 43.33 22.15 -29.51
CA GLY A 58 43.74 23.53 -29.78
C GLY A 58 45.26 23.74 -29.88
N ASP A 59 46.07 22.71 -29.66
CA ASP A 59 47.54 22.70 -29.77
C ASP A 59 48.05 21.92 -31.00
N GLY A 60 47.15 21.60 -31.93
CA GLY A 60 47.43 20.73 -33.09
C GLY A 60 47.25 19.24 -32.82
N THR A 61 46.92 18.84 -31.59
CA THR A 61 46.58 17.45 -31.24
C THR A 61 45.07 17.23 -31.10
N PHE A 62 44.67 15.95 -31.02
CA PHE A 62 43.27 15.51 -30.93
C PHE A 62 43.08 14.45 -29.83
N SER A 63 41.87 14.37 -29.27
CA SER A 63 41.48 13.40 -28.24
C SER A 63 40.04 12.91 -28.44
N TRP A 64 39.76 11.66 -28.07
CA TRP A 64 38.40 11.12 -28.04
C TRP A 64 37.67 11.61 -26.78
N VAL A 65 36.49 12.19 -26.96
CA VAL A 65 35.61 12.66 -25.88
C VAL A 65 34.35 11.80 -25.88
N GLU A 66 34.02 11.23 -24.72
CA GLU A 66 32.76 10.52 -24.51
C GLU A 66 31.58 11.48 -24.71
N ILE A 67 30.66 11.11 -25.60
CA ILE A 67 29.33 11.69 -25.66
C ILE A 67 28.56 11.01 -24.52
N SER A 68 28.40 11.67 -23.37
CA SER A 68 27.59 11.12 -22.28
C SER A 68 26.19 10.81 -22.82
N SER A 69 25.85 9.52 -22.92
CA SER A 69 24.57 9.06 -23.49
C SER A 69 23.38 9.27 -22.55
N ASP A 70 23.65 9.62 -21.30
CA ASP A 70 22.64 9.62 -20.25
C ASP A 70 22.48 11.03 -19.69
N LEU A 71 21.23 11.42 -19.48
CA LEU A 71 20.93 12.60 -18.67
C LEU A 71 21.44 12.33 -17.25
N ASP A 72 22.48 13.05 -16.82
CA ASP A 72 22.98 12.97 -15.45
C ASP A 72 21.83 13.10 -14.43
N ASN A 73 21.96 12.47 -13.27
CA ASN A 73 20.99 12.64 -12.19
C ASN A 73 20.86 14.14 -11.82
N GLY A 74 19.63 14.67 -11.88
CA GLY A 74 19.38 16.11 -11.72
C GLY A 74 19.54 16.96 -12.99
N SER A 75 19.86 16.35 -14.13
CA SER A 75 19.96 17.06 -15.41
C SER A 75 18.60 17.60 -15.88
N ILE A 76 17.47 16.98 -15.48
CA ILE A 76 16.12 17.51 -15.70
C ILE A 76 15.59 18.11 -14.37
N THR A 77 15.51 19.43 -14.32
CA THR A 77 14.88 20.19 -13.23
C THR A 77 13.57 20.80 -13.72
N SER A 78 12.66 21.18 -12.82
CA SER A 78 11.41 21.87 -13.19
C SER A 78 11.67 23.11 -14.05
N SER A 79 12.75 23.85 -13.76
CA SER A 79 13.17 25.02 -14.55
C SER A 79 13.59 24.72 -16.00
N LYS A 80 13.88 23.45 -16.33
CA LYS A 80 14.26 23.00 -17.68
C LYS A 80 13.07 22.42 -18.46
N LEU A 81 11.89 22.30 -17.83
CA LEU A 81 10.64 21.94 -18.50
C LEU A 81 9.88 23.22 -18.88
N ALA A 82 9.33 23.26 -20.08
CA ALA A 82 8.52 24.39 -20.54
C ALA A 82 7.09 24.27 -19.98
N SER A 83 6.59 25.34 -19.36
CA SER A 83 5.18 25.49 -19.01
C SER A 83 4.33 25.77 -20.25
N SER A 84 3.00 25.70 -20.14
CA SER A 84 2.07 26.06 -21.23
C SER A 84 2.23 27.50 -21.76
N GLY A 85 2.96 28.36 -21.06
CA GLY A 85 3.37 29.69 -21.52
C GLY A 85 4.78 29.77 -22.12
N ASN A 86 5.41 28.63 -22.45
CA ASN A 86 6.80 28.53 -22.90
C ASN A 86 7.83 29.16 -21.94
N THR A 87 7.51 29.22 -20.64
CA THR A 87 8.40 29.70 -19.59
C THR A 87 8.90 28.53 -18.74
N ALA A 88 10.01 28.71 -18.03
CA ALA A 88 10.49 27.71 -17.09
C ALA A 88 9.43 27.39 -16.02
N MET A 89 9.16 26.10 -15.77
CA MET A 89 8.23 25.74 -14.70
C MET A 89 8.82 26.01 -13.31
N THR A 90 7.96 26.44 -12.40
CA THR A 90 8.28 26.48 -10.96
C THR A 90 8.06 25.11 -10.32
N SER A 91 8.59 24.91 -9.11
CA SER A 91 8.27 23.72 -8.31
C SER A 91 6.76 23.66 -8.02
N GLY A 92 6.19 22.45 -8.08
CA GLY A 92 4.81 22.21 -7.67
C GLY A 92 4.64 22.37 -6.15
N VAL A 93 3.42 22.66 -5.73
CA VAL A 93 3.01 22.55 -4.31
C VAL A 93 2.40 21.18 -4.03
N GLY A 94 2.33 20.79 -2.75
CA GLY A 94 1.80 19.48 -2.34
C GLY A 94 0.41 19.18 -2.91
N GLY A 95 0.20 17.95 -3.37
CA GLY A 95 -1.06 17.50 -3.98
C GLY A 95 -1.17 17.70 -5.49
N GLN A 96 -0.11 18.17 -6.16
CA GLN A 96 -0.08 18.30 -7.62
C GLN A 96 0.78 17.20 -8.28
N SER A 97 0.35 16.74 -9.45
CA SER A 97 1.14 15.91 -10.35
C SER A 97 1.59 16.74 -11.54
N LEU A 98 2.80 16.47 -12.02
CA LEU A 98 3.26 17.01 -13.28
C LEU A 98 2.53 16.27 -14.42
N VAL A 99 1.91 17.01 -15.33
CA VAL A 99 1.22 16.45 -16.49
C VAL A 99 1.79 17.05 -17.78
N SER A 100 1.92 16.25 -18.82
CA SER A 100 2.23 16.73 -20.16
C SER A 100 0.97 17.29 -20.81
N ASN A 101 1.09 18.43 -21.50
CA ASN A 101 0.00 19.04 -22.27
C ASN A 101 -0.10 18.47 -23.70
N GLY A 102 0.81 17.57 -24.11
CA GLY A 102 0.81 16.94 -25.43
C GLY A 102 1.42 17.79 -26.56
N ASP A 103 1.80 19.04 -26.27
CA ASP A 103 2.43 19.99 -27.18
C ASP A 103 3.91 20.23 -26.87
N GLY A 104 4.51 19.37 -26.03
CA GLY A 104 5.88 19.52 -25.53
C GLY A 104 6.02 20.39 -24.27
N THR A 105 4.91 20.97 -23.79
CA THR A 105 4.87 21.69 -22.51
C THR A 105 4.25 20.84 -21.40
N PHE A 106 4.44 21.28 -20.15
CA PHE A 106 3.97 20.59 -18.96
C PHE A 106 3.23 21.56 -18.02
N SER A 107 2.34 21.01 -17.20
CA SER A 107 1.57 21.78 -16.20
C SER A 107 1.53 21.02 -14.88
N TRP A 108 1.33 21.75 -13.77
CA TRP A 108 0.96 21.12 -12.50
C TRP A 108 -0.56 20.98 -12.46
N ALA A 109 -1.05 19.75 -12.36
CA ALA A 109 -2.47 19.46 -12.18
C ALA A 109 -2.71 19.00 -10.74
N ASN A 110 -3.75 19.53 -10.10
CA ASN A 110 -4.19 19.01 -8.81
C ASN A 110 -4.64 17.56 -8.98
N ILE A 111 -4.11 16.68 -8.12
CA ILE A 111 -4.57 15.30 -7.99
C ILE A 111 -5.90 15.39 -7.24
N SER A 112 -6.99 15.52 -7.99
CA SER A 112 -8.34 15.39 -7.43
C SER A 112 -8.72 13.91 -7.42
N ALA A 113 -9.62 13.50 -6.53
CA ALA A 113 -10.03 12.09 -6.38
C ALA A 113 -10.56 11.41 -7.67
N SER A 114 -10.83 12.20 -8.72
CA SER A 114 -11.32 11.76 -10.02
C SER A 114 -10.26 11.74 -11.13
N SER A 115 -9.03 12.20 -10.90
CA SER A 115 -7.99 12.13 -11.93
C SER A 115 -7.46 10.70 -12.00
N THR A 116 -7.66 10.02 -13.13
CA THR A 116 -7.05 8.73 -13.41
C THR A 116 -5.53 8.87 -13.31
N ILE A 117 -4.94 8.28 -12.28
CA ILE A 117 -3.50 8.19 -12.16
C ILE A 117 -3.04 7.18 -13.22
N PRO A 118 -2.17 7.54 -14.18
CA PRO A 118 -1.77 6.62 -15.25
C PRO A 118 -1.18 5.33 -14.70
N ASP A 119 -1.47 4.22 -15.36
CA ASP A 119 -1.03 2.89 -14.94
C ASP A 119 0.49 2.83 -14.69
N GLY A 120 0.90 2.27 -13.57
CA GLY A 120 2.30 2.25 -13.11
C GLY A 120 2.82 3.50 -12.37
N SER A 121 2.07 4.62 -12.33
CA SER A 121 2.50 5.82 -11.59
C SER A 121 2.56 5.59 -10.07
N ILE A 122 1.65 4.74 -9.57
CA ILE A 122 1.63 4.22 -8.21
C ILE A 122 1.93 2.73 -8.29
N THR A 123 3.17 2.35 -8.01
CA THR A 123 3.56 0.94 -7.90
C THR A 123 3.18 0.39 -6.52
N GLU A 124 3.13 -0.93 -6.35
CA GLU A 124 2.92 -1.57 -5.03
C GLU A 124 3.93 -1.06 -3.99
N GLN A 125 5.15 -0.73 -4.42
CA GLN A 125 6.20 -0.15 -3.58
C GLN A 125 5.90 1.30 -3.15
N LYS A 126 5.21 2.09 -3.98
CA LYS A 126 4.75 3.46 -3.68
C LYS A 126 3.44 3.49 -2.87
N LEU A 127 2.66 2.41 -2.90
CA LEU A 127 1.50 2.16 -2.02
C LEU A 127 1.86 1.39 -0.74
N SER A 128 3.15 1.12 -0.50
CA SER A 128 3.58 0.44 0.72
C SER A 128 3.02 1.15 1.94
N LEU A 129 2.32 0.41 2.81
CA LEU A 129 1.60 0.90 3.98
C LEU A 129 2.45 1.73 4.94
N THR A 130 3.79 1.69 4.83
CA THR A 130 4.71 2.53 5.59
C THR A 130 4.63 4.01 5.22
N HIS A 131 4.07 4.37 4.07
CA HIS A 131 3.96 5.76 3.59
C HIS A 131 2.50 6.27 3.51
N LEU A 132 1.50 5.43 3.73
CA LEU A 132 0.09 5.83 3.83
C LEU A 132 -0.27 6.16 5.28
N THR A 133 0.37 7.16 5.86
CA THR A 133 0.07 7.69 7.21
C THR A 133 -1.18 8.59 7.20
N ALA A 134 -2.24 8.19 6.49
CA ALA A 134 -3.50 8.92 6.50
C ALA A 134 -4.27 8.60 7.79
N SER A 135 -4.66 9.64 8.54
CA SER A 135 -5.52 9.48 9.73
C SER A 135 -6.89 8.89 9.41
N THR A 136 -7.32 8.95 8.14
CA THR A 136 -8.59 8.43 7.64
C THR A 136 -8.46 7.98 6.18
N LEU A 137 -8.90 6.76 5.86
CA LEU A 137 -9.08 6.26 4.50
C LEU A 137 -10.59 6.19 4.19
N THR A 138 -11.06 7.00 3.24
CA THR A 138 -12.45 6.98 2.79
C THR A 138 -12.55 6.29 1.43
N LEU A 139 -13.27 5.16 1.37
CA LEU A 139 -13.53 4.42 0.14
C LEU A 139 -14.96 4.71 -0.31
N SER A 140 -15.15 5.11 -1.56
CA SER A 140 -16.48 5.29 -2.18
C SER A 140 -17.02 4.02 -2.84
N GLN A 141 -16.24 2.93 -2.82
CA GLN A 141 -16.54 1.64 -3.44
C GLN A 141 -16.09 0.47 -2.55
N SER A 142 -16.40 -0.77 -2.95
CA SER A 142 -16.00 -2.00 -2.26
C SER A 142 -14.48 -2.17 -2.18
N LEU A 143 -13.99 -2.62 -1.03
CA LEU A 143 -12.61 -3.08 -0.86
C LEU A 143 -12.52 -4.59 -1.13
N THR A 144 -11.79 -4.98 -2.17
CA THR A 144 -11.45 -6.38 -2.44
C THR A 144 -10.01 -6.62 -2.00
N ALA A 145 -9.80 -7.38 -0.93
CA ALA A 145 -8.47 -7.71 -0.43
C ALA A 145 -8.43 -9.15 0.09
N ASN A 146 -7.27 -9.80 -0.04
CA ASN A 146 -7.02 -11.12 0.57
C ASN A 146 -7.05 -11.04 2.10
N THR A 147 -6.61 -9.92 2.67
CA THR A 147 -6.62 -9.67 4.12
C THR A 147 -6.81 -8.18 4.38
N VAL A 148 -7.63 -7.83 5.36
CA VAL A 148 -7.79 -6.46 5.89
C VAL A 148 -7.41 -6.51 7.37
N GLN A 149 -6.34 -5.82 7.76
CA GLN A 149 -5.88 -5.73 9.15
C GLN A 149 -6.27 -4.37 9.73
N VAL A 150 -6.90 -4.37 10.90
CA VAL A 150 -7.27 -3.15 11.65
C VAL A 150 -6.57 -3.23 13.01
N ASN A 151 -5.74 -2.24 13.32
CA ASN A 151 -4.87 -2.30 14.51
C ASN A 151 -5.55 -1.87 15.82
N ASN A 152 -6.59 -1.04 15.74
CA ASN A 152 -7.32 -0.53 16.91
C ASN A 152 -8.79 -0.96 16.83
N ASP A 153 -9.66 -0.12 16.25
CA ASP A 153 -11.10 -0.34 16.24
C ASP A 153 -11.63 -0.51 14.83
N LEU A 154 -12.45 -1.53 14.61
CA LEU A 154 -13.29 -1.67 13.42
C LEU A 154 -14.70 -1.16 13.74
N ASN A 155 -15.00 0.09 13.37
CA ASN A 155 -16.32 0.69 13.57
C ASN A 155 -17.23 0.45 12.34
N ILE A 156 -18.22 -0.43 12.47
CA ILE A 156 -19.21 -0.73 11.43
C ILE A 156 -20.54 -0.09 11.83
N ASN A 157 -20.87 1.07 11.24
CA ASN A 157 -22.13 1.77 11.49
C ASN A 157 -23.16 1.44 10.40
N ASN A 158 -24.41 1.18 10.79
CA ASN A 158 -25.56 1.00 9.88
C ASN A 158 -25.34 -0.04 8.76
N THR A 159 -24.48 -1.05 8.96
CA THR A 159 -24.09 -2.04 7.93
C THR A 159 -23.94 -3.44 8.52
N SER A 160 -24.23 -4.48 7.73
CA SER A 160 -24.06 -5.90 8.10
C SER A 160 -22.72 -6.46 7.62
N LEU A 161 -22.11 -7.35 8.41
CA LEU A 161 -20.96 -8.15 8.00
C LEU A 161 -21.45 -9.52 7.48
N THR A 162 -21.40 -9.75 6.16
CA THR A 162 -21.88 -10.99 5.53
C THR A 162 -20.72 -11.80 4.96
N SER A 163 -20.63 -13.09 5.31
CA SER A 163 -19.69 -14.02 4.67
C SER A 163 -20.27 -14.53 3.35
N LEU A 164 -19.53 -14.35 2.25
CA LEU A 164 -19.86 -14.91 0.92
C LEU A 164 -19.19 -16.27 0.66
N ALA A 165 -18.60 -16.88 1.70
CA ALA A 165 -17.92 -18.14 1.53
C ALA A 165 -18.88 -19.28 1.20
N THR A 166 -18.48 -20.15 0.27
CA THR A 166 -19.25 -21.33 -0.17
C THR A 166 -19.14 -22.52 0.80
N GLN A 167 -18.42 -22.35 1.91
CA GLN A 167 -18.22 -23.33 2.99
C GLN A 167 -18.24 -22.59 4.33
N ASN A 168 -18.52 -23.32 5.41
CA ASN A 168 -18.52 -22.77 6.77
C ASN A 168 -17.15 -22.15 7.10
N ARG A 169 -17.16 -20.87 7.47
CA ARG A 169 -15.98 -20.16 7.98
C ARG A 169 -16.35 -19.47 9.29
N THR A 170 -15.49 -19.60 10.29
CA THR A 170 -15.64 -18.95 11.59
C THR A 170 -15.28 -17.46 11.47
N VAL A 171 -16.21 -16.58 11.84
CA VAL A 171 -15.89 -15.17 12.12
C VAL A 171 -15.44 -15.13 13.59
N THR A 172 -14.13 -14.97 13.81
CA THR A 172 -13.57 -14.94 15.17
C THR A 172 -13.34 -13.50 15.56
N PHE A 173 -14.17 -12.96 16.44
CA PHE A 173 -13.88 -11.71 17.14
C PHE A 173 -13.04 -12.07 18.36
N THR A 174 -11.72 -12.15 18.17
CA THR A 174 -10.80 -12.45 19.27
C THR A 174 -10.63 -11.19 20.13
N ASP A 175 -11.59 -10.90 20.99
CA ASP A 175 -11.22 -10.22 22.24
C ASP A 175 -10.63 -11.29 23.18
N ALA A 176 -9.91 -10.88 24.22
CA ALA A 176 -9.34 -11.81 25.21
C ALA A 176 -10.43 -12.61 26.00
N SER A 177 -11.72 -12.36 25.74
CA SER A 177 -12.88 -12.92 26.44
C SER A 177 -13.63 -13.97 25.61
N GLY A 178 -13.38 -14.07 24.29
CA GLY A 178 -14.01 -15.08 23.42
C GLY A 178 -15.54 -14.92 23.26
N ILE A 179 -16.08 -13.73 23.54
CA ILE A 179 -17.50 -13.43 23.53
C ILE A 179 -17.79 -12.40 22.42
N VAL A 180 -18.74 -12.72 21.54
CA VAL A 180 -19.55 -11.67 20.90
C VAL A 180 -20.24 -10.95 22.05
N VAL A 181 -19.91 -9.70 22.35
CA VAL A 181 -20.51 -8.94 23.45
C VAL A 181 -22.03 -9.03 23.35
N ILE A 182 -22.60 -9.90 24.18
CA ILE A 182 -23.95 -9.79 24.71
C ILE A 182 -23.69 -9.20 26.11
N SER A 183 -23.86 -7.87 26.20
CA SER A 183 -23.52 -6.96 27.30
C SER A 183 -22.07 -6.95 27.84
N ALA A 184 -21.58 -5.75 28.22
CA ALA A 184 -20.21 -5.54 28.72
C ALA A 184 -19.92 -6.19 30.10
N ASP A 185 -20.93 -6.72 30.78
CA ASP A 185 -20.81 -7.38 32.08
C ASP A 185 -21.11 -8.90 32.03
N GLY A 186 -21.29 -9.46 30.83
CA GLY A 186 -21.62 -10.87 30.64
C GLY A 186 -22.98 -11.26 31.22
N LYS A 187 -23.80 -10.28 31.63
CA LYS A 187 -25.16 -10.53 32.08
C LYS A 187 -26.06 -10.54 30.88
N ILE A 188 -26.84 -11.60 30.77
CA ILE A 188 -27.98 -11.58 29.87
C ILE A 188 -29.13 -10.94 30.67
N SER A 189 -29.35 -9.65 30.44
CA SER A 189 -30.52 -8.93 30.93
C SER A 189 -31.80 -9.61 30.42
N THR A 190 -32.93 -9.39 31.09
CA THR A 190 -34.22 -9.90 30.62
C THR A 190 -34.55 -9.43 29.20
N SER A 191 -34.09 -8.24 28.81
CA SER A 191 -34.23 -7.71 27.45
C SER A 191 -33.39 -8.44 26.40
N GLU A 192 -32.36 -9.19 26.80
CA GLU A 192 -31.50 -9.98 25.91
C GLU A 192 -31.97 -11.44 25.79
N LEU A 193 -32.99 -11.85 26.56
CA LEU A 193 -33.67 -13.13 26.42
C LEU A 193 -35.06 -12.91 25.81
N ASN A 194 -35.30 -13.50 24.64
CA ASN A 194 -36.65 -13.58 24.12
C ASN A 194 -37.53 -14.41 25.06
N ASP A 195 -38.84 -14.13 25.07
CA ASP A 195 -39.80 -14.95 25.79
C ASP A 195 -39.65 -16.42 25.39
N ASN A 196 -39.64 -17.32 26.38
CA ASN A 196 -39.42 -18.76 26.21
C ASN A 196 -38.04 -19.15 25.65
N ALA A 197 -37.05 -18.24 25.62
CA ALA A 197 -35.70 -18.56 25.16
C ALA A 197 -35.00 -19.61 26.05
N VAL A 198 -35.39 -19.73 27.31
CA VAL A 198 -34.89 -20.76 28.23
C VAL A 198 -35.93 -21.87 28.34
N THR A 199 -35.76 -22.92 27.55
CA THR A 199 -36.62 -24.12 27.56
C THR A 199 -36.06 -25.16 28.53
N SER A 200 -36.84 -26.21 28.81
CA SER A 200 -36.40 -27.35 29.63
C SER A 200 -35.10 -27.96 29.13
N GLU A 201 -34.91 -28.09 27.81
CA GLU A 201 -33.72 -28.70 27.21
C GLU A 201 -32.46 -27.85 27.40
N LYS A 202 -32.63 -26.56 27.71
CA LYS A 202 -31.54 -25.63 28.00
C LYS A 202 -31.21 -25.55 29.50
N ILE A 203 -32.04 -26.16 30.35
CA ILE A 203 -31.84 -26.25 31.79
C ILE A 203 -31.42 -27.68 32.11
N ALA A 204 -30.18 -27.88 32.53
CA ALA A 204 -29.74 -29.21 32.93
C ALA A 204 -30.46 -29.66 34.22
N ASP A 205 -30.78 -30.95 34.31
CA ASP A 205 -31.47 -31.53 35.45
C ASP A 205 -30.74 -31.25 36.77
N GLY A 206 -31.49 -30.85 37.80
CA GLY A 206 -30.96 -30.58 39.13
C GLY A 206 -30.19 -29.26 39.29
N THR A 207 -30.10 -28.42 38.25
CA THR A 207 -29.37 -27.14 38.33
C THR A 207 -30.12 -26.02 39.05
N ILE A 208 -31.45 -26.13 39.18
CA ILE A 208 -32.28 -25.19 39.94
C ILE A 208 -32.35 -25.63 41.40
N SER A 209 -31.60 -24.95 42.25
CA SER A 209 -31.58 -25.12 43.71
C SER A 209 -32.66 -24.29 44.41
N TYR A 210 -32.97 -24.64 45.67
CA TYR A 210 -33.98 -23.93 46.45
C TYR A 210 -33.65 -22.44 46.65
N THR A 211 -32.38 -22.04 46.66
CA THR A 211 -31.98 -20.62 46.78
C THR A 211 -32.22 -19.79 45.53
N GLN A 212 -32.40 -20.42 44.36
CA GLN A 212 -32.72 -19.74 43.09
C GLN A 212 -34.24 -19.55 42.91
N ILE A 213 -35.04 -20.12 43.82
CA ILE A 213 -36.49 -19.99 43.85
C ILE A 213 -36.81 -18.95 44.92
N ALA A 214 -37.41 -17.82 44.53
CA ALA A 214 -37.78 -16.80 45.51
C ALA A 214 -38.82 -17.33 46.51
N ASP A 215 -38.83 -16.76 47.72
CA ASP A 215 -39.84 -17.07 48.74
C ASP A 215 -41.25 -16.88 48.16
N ASN A 216 -42.13 -17.85 48.41
CA ASN A 216 -43.49 -17.89 47.88
C ASN A 216 -43.59 -17.96 46.34
N ALA A 217 -42.49 -18.22 45.61
CA ALA A 217 -42.55 -18.37 44.16
C ALA A 217 -43.33 -19.60 43.71
N ILE A 218 -43.43 -20.65 44.54
CA ILE A 218 -44.26 -21.83 44.30
C ILE A 218 -45.56 -21.69 45.09
N THR A 219 -46.57 -21.12 44.45
CA THR A 219 -47.93 -20.95 45.00
C THR A 219 -48.79 -22.19 44.75
N THR A 220 -49.90 -22.35 45.48
CA THR A 220 -50.80 -23.52 45.37
C THR A 220 -51.21 -23.84 43.92
N ASN A 221 -51.51 -22.82 43.12
CA ASN A 221 -51.90 -23.00 41.71
C ASN A 221 -50.75 -23.42 40.77
N LYS A 222 -49.47 -23.37 41.21
CA LYS A 222 -48.32 -23.90 40.46
C LYS A 222 -48.04 -25.37 40.78
N ILE A 223 -48.72 -25.94 41.77
CA ILE A 223 -48.63 -27.34 42.16
C ILE A 223 -49.87 -28.03 41.59
N ALA A 224 -49.67 -28.99 40.68
CA ALA A 224 -50.78 -29.78 40.18
C ALA A 224 -51.34 -30.71 41.28
N ASP A 225 -52.63 -31.04 41.19
CA ASP A 225 -53.25 -32.01 42.09
C ASP A 225 -52.45 -33.31 42.13
N ASN A 226 -52.20 -33.82 43.33
CA ASN A 226 -51.39 -35.02 43.59
C ASN A 226 -49.90 -34.93 43.15
N ALA A 227 -49.38 -33.75 42.77
CA ALA A 227 -47.97 -33.61 42.38
C ALA A 227 -47.00 -33.89 43.55
N ILE A 228 -47.43 -33.61 44.78
CA ILE A 228 -46.70 -33.94 46.00
C ILE A 228 -47.35 -35.18 46.62
N THR A 229 -46.71 -36.33 46.47
CA THR A 229 -47.15 -37.60 47.04
C THR A 229 -46.62 -37.75 48.47
N THR A 230 -47.26 -38.60 49.27
CA THR A 230 -46.79 -38.94 50.62
C THR A 230 -45.32 -39.37 50.63
N SER A 231 -44.91 -40.18 49.64
CA SER A 231 -43.51 -40.61 49.45
C SER A 231 -42.51 -39.47 49.17
N LYS A 232 -42.96 -38.31 48.68
CA LYS A 232 -42.10 -37.12 48.47
C LYS A 232 -41.95 -36.26 49.73
N ILE A 233 -42.76 -36.51 50.76
CA ILE A 233 -42.77 -35.79 52.04
C ILE A 233 -41.98 -36.57 53.12
N GLU A 234 -41.62 -37.83 52.86
CA GLU A 234 -40.92 -38.71 53.80
C GLU A 234 -39.45 -38.32 54.01
N GLY A 235 -39.21 -37.29 54.84
CA GLY A 235 -37.93 -36.99 55.47
C GLY A 235 -37.85 -37.61 56.87
N SER A 236 -36.99 -38.61 57.03
CA SER A 236 -36.56 -39.32 58.25
C SER A 236 -37.28 -38.98 59.58
N SER A 237 -38.19 -39.85 60.01
CA SER A 237 -38.65 -40.10 61.41
C SER A 237 -40.17 -40.15 61.58
N ASN A 238 -40.96 -39.57 60.67
CA ASN A 238 -42.42 -39.58 60.79
C ASN A 238 -43.07 -40.21 59.54
N THR A 239 -42.78 -41.50 59.34
CA THR A 239 -43.47 -42.32 58.34
C THR A 239 -44.99 -42.22 58.55
N ASN A 240 -45.73 -41.88 57.48
CA ASN A 240 -47.20 -41.67 57.43
C ASN A 240 -47.81 -40.38 58.00
N GLN A 241 -47.05 -39.30 58.21
CA GLN A 241 -47.66 -37.97 58.41
C GLN A 241 -47.33 -37.04 57.22
N VAL A 242 -48.30 -36.84 56.31
CA VAL A 242 -48.62 -35.43 55.96
C VAL A 242 -48.93 -34.79 57.30
N LEU A 243 -48.47 -33.58 57.60
CA LEU A 243 -48.98 -32.83 58.75
C LEU A 243 -50.51 -32.99 58.73
N VAL A 244 -51.04 -33.89 59.56
CA VAL A 244 -52.46 -34.01 59.79
C VAL A 244 -52.69 -32.83 60.68
N THR A 245 -52.88 -31.70 60.02
CA THR A 245 -53.70 -30.68 60.61
C THR A 245 -54.96 -31.39 61.07
N ASP A 246 -55.36 -31.17 62.31
CA ASP A 246 -56.74 -31.38 62.68
C ASP A 246 -57.67 -30.67 61.67
N SER A 247 -58.98 -30.79 61.83
CA SER A 247 -59.95 -30.06 61.00
C SER A 247 -59.76 -28.52 60.99
N PHE A 248 -58.76 -27.99 61.71
CA PHE A 248 -58.44 -26.57 61.87
C PHE A 248 -57.02 -26.15 61.46
N GLY A 249 -56.16 -27.03 60.94
CA GLY A 249 -54.90 -26.56 60.34
C GLY A 249 -53.64 -26.59 61.22
N ASN A 250 -53.66 -27.12 62.46
CA ASN A 250 -52.54 -26.93 63.39
C ASN A 250 -51.73 -28.20 63.69
N SER A 251 -50.43 -28.00 63.97
CA SER A 251 -49.47 -29.02 64.42
C SER A 251 -49.39 -29.12 65.94
#